data_AF-A0A528AA46-F1
#
_entry.id   AF-A0A528AA46-F1
#
_cell.length_a   1.000
_cell.length_b   1.000
_cell.length_c   1.000
_cell.angle_alpha   90.00
_cell.angle_beta   90.00
_cell.angle_gamma   90.00
#
_symmetry.space_group_name_H-M   'P 1'
#
loop_
_entity.id
_entity.type
_entity.pdbx_description
1 polymer ?
#
loop_
_entity_poly.entity_id
_entity_poly.type
_entity_poly.pdbx_seq_one_letter_code
_entity_poly.pdbx_strand_id
1 'polypeptide(L)'
;MSNVGIVIVSHSPLVAEGTADMVRQMVGDEVPLAWCGGNGHGGLGTNVEAIMGAIDKAWSEAGVAILVDLGGAETNSEMAVEMIGEPRAHKIIVCNAPIVEGTVMALWPLAAWTVADLVQPVVAPHAAPLPSTTGLAWTPALVAPLLLAAVLAFPLLGPFLHILLVAGVEVVRRLIARIIAGAREPEAIV
;
A
#
# COMPACT_ATOMS: atom_id res chain seq x y z
N MET A 1 10.45 13.15 -8.08
CA MET A 1 9.62 11.93 -8.22
C MET A 1 8.26 12.24 -7.62
N SER A 2 7.16 11.74 -8.17
CA SER A 2 5.82 11.91 -7.58
C SER A 2 5.36 10.57 -7.00
N ASN A 3 5.39 10.44 -5.67
CA ASN A 3 4.81 9.31 -4.95
C ASN A 3 3.29 9.41 -4.99
N VAL A 4 2.58 8.28 -4.99
CA VAL A 4 1.12 8.25 -4.81
C VAL A 4 0.79 8.88 -3.46
N GLY A 5 -0.15 9.81 -3.45
CA GLY A 5 -0.61 10.45 -2.22
C GLY A 5 -1.46 9.53 -1.37
N ILE A 6 -1.39 9.68 -0.06
CA ILE A 6 -2.18 8.89 0.88
C ILE A 6 -3.18 9.78 1.59
N VAL A 7 -4.44 9.35 1.60
CA VAL A 7 -5.52 9.98 2.37
C VAL A 7 -6.07 8.98 3.37
N ILE A 8 -6.06 9.32 4.65
CA ILE A 8 -6.64 8.50 5.72
C ILE A 8 -8.02 9.06 6.07
N VAL A 9 -9.07 8.26 5.95
CA VAL A 9 -10.45 8.66 6.26
C VAL A 9 -11.01 7.76 7.35
N SER A 10 -11.33 8.33 8.51
CA SER A 10 -11.95 7.59 9.61
C SER A 10 -13.20 8.29 10.14
N HIS A 11 -14.10 7.52 10.73
CA HIS A 11 -15.17 8.07 11.55
C HIS A 11 -14.64 8.88 12.73
N SER A 12 -13.46 8.53 13.26
CA SER A 12 -12.84 9.21 14.38
C SER A 12 -11.71 10.12 13.90
N PRO A 13 -11.75 11.43 14.18
CA PRO A 13 -10.64 12.32 13.85
C PRO A 13 -9.36 11.88 14.58
N LEU A 14 -9.47 11.36 15.80
CA LEU A 14 -8.31 10.91 16.60
C LEU A 14 -7.64 9.66 16.01
N VAL A 15 -8.41 8.77 15.38
CA VAL A 15 -7.84 7.58 14.71
C VAL A 15 -7.15 7.98 13.42
N ALA A 16 -7.78 8.84 12.62
CA ALA A 16 -7.19 9.36 11.38
C ALA A 16 -5.88 10.11 11.64
N GLU A 17 -5.89 11.02 12.63
CA GLU A 17 -4.72 11.78 13.06
C GLU A 17 -3.61 10.87 13.61
N GLY A 18 -3.93 9.99 14.56
CA GLY A 18 -2.95 9.09 15.14
C GLY A 18 -2.31 8.15 14.11
N THR A 19 -3.08 7.68 13.13
CA THR A 19 -2.55 6.89 12.01
C THR A 19 -1.59 7.72 11.16
N ALA A 20 -1.95 8.96 10.86
CA ALA A 20 -1.10 9.86 10.08
C ALA A 20 0.22 10.17 10.82
N ASP A 21 0.17 10.38 12.13
CA ASP A 21 1.36 10.62 12.95
C ASP A 21 2.31 9.43 12.96
N MET A 22 1.77 8.20 13.10
CA MET A 22 2.57 6.97 13.01
C MET A 22 3.28 6.86 11.66
N VAL A 23 2.55 7.12 10.58
CA VAL A 23 3.09 7.08 9.23
C VAL A 23 4.17 8.15 9.03
N ARG A 24 3.94 9.38 9.50
CA ARG A 24 4.94 10.45 9.40
C ARG A 24 6.23 10.12 10.13
N GLN A 25 6.16 9.45 11.26
CA GLN A 25 7.37 8.96 11.94
C GLN A 25 8.14 7.93 11.10
N MET A 26 7.45 7.17 10.26
CA MET A 26 8.05 6.10 9.45
C MET A 26 8.66 6.61 8.13
N VAL A 27 8.00 7.52 7.42
CA VAL A 27 8.41 7.96 6.07
C VAL A 27 8.69 9.46 5.94
N GLY A 28 8.61 10.23 7.04
CA GLY A 28 8.80 11.68 7.01
C GLY A 28 7.85 12.37 6.02
N ASP A 29 8.40 13.31 5.25
CA ASP A 29 7.69 14.08 4.22
C ASP A 29 7.90 13.50 2.80
N GLU A 30 8.40 12.27 2.67
CA GLU A 30 8.66 11.66 1.37
C GLU A 30 7.38 11.37 0.59
N VAL A 31 6.26 11.16 1.28
CA VAL A 31 4.96 10.83 0.68
C VAL A 31 3.92 11.89 1.02
N PRO A 32 3.20 12.45 0.02
CA PRO A 32 2.08 13.34 0.29
C PRO A 32 1.05 12.62 1.16
N LEU A 33 0.78 13.17 2.34
CA LEU A 33 -0.11 12.56 3.32
C LEU A 33 -1.08 13.58 3.88
N ALA A 34 -2.37 13.25 3.80
CA ALA A 34 -3.44 13.97 4.46
C ALA A 34 -4.38 13.00 5.17
N TRP A 35 -5.18 13.54 6.07
CA TRP A 35 -6.16 12.78 6.80
C TRP A 35 -7.39 13.62 7.08
N CYS A 36 -8.53 12.97 7.28
CA CYS A 36 -9.74 13.59 7.80
C CYS A 36 -10.56 12.57 8.59
N GLY A 37 -11.34 13.07 9.54
CA GLY A 37 -12.32 12.26 10.23
C GLY A 37 -13.29 13.09 11.06
N GLY A 38 -14.37 12.44 11.48
CA GLY A 38 -15.46 13.09 12.17
C GLY A 38 -16.51 13.69 11.23
N ASN A 39 -17.66 14.03 11.82
CA ASN A 39 -18.83 14.53 11.11
C ASN A 39 -18.81 16.05 10.83
N GLY A 40 -17.68 16.74 11.09
CA GLY A 40 -17.57 18.20 10.99
C GLY A 40 -18.14 18.99 12.18
N HIS A 41 -18.78 18.33 13.14
CA HIS A 41 -19.35 18.91 14.36
C HIS A 41 -18.69 18.41 15.65
N GLY A 42 -17.48 17.83 15.53
CA GLY A 42 -16.72 17.30 16.66
C GLY A 42 -17.15 15.91 17.15
N GLY A 43 -18.05 15.24 16.43
CA GLY A 43 -18.47 13.86 16.72
C GLY A 43 -17.94 12.85 15.70
N LEU A 44 -18.23 11.57 15.96
CA LEU A 44 -17.91 10.48 15.03
C LEU A 44 -18.73 10.58 13.74
N GLY A 45 -18.11 10.24 12.62
CA GLY A 45 -18.71 10.25 11.29
C GLY A 45 -17.70 10.65 10.22
N THR A 46 -18.16 10.84 9.00
CA THR A 46 -17.33 11.33 7.89
C THR A 46 -18.03 12.45 7.15
N ASN A 47 -17.25 13.31 6.48
CA ASN A 47 -17.75 14.48 5.78
C ASN A 47 -17.09 14.54 4.39
N VAL A 48 -17.91 14.60 3.35
CA VAL A 48 -17.47 14.56 1.94
C VAL A 48 -16.56 15.75 1.59
N GLU A 49 -16.89 16.95 2.04
CA GLU A 49 -16.06 18.15 1.79
C GLU A 49 -14.68 18.04 2.44
N ALA A 50 -14.63 17.48 3.66
CA ALA A 50 -13.36 17.23 4.34
C ALA A 50 -12.51 16.19 3.61
N ILE A 51 -13.14 15.15 3.06
CA ILE A 51 -12.46 14.13 2.23
C ILE A 51 -11.89 14.76 0.97
N MET A 52 -12.68 15.56 0.24
CA MET A 52 -12.20 16.30 -0.94
C MET A 52 -11.00 17.20 -0.59
N GLY A 53 -11.09 17.95 0.51
CA GLY A 53 -9.99 18.78 0.99
C GLY A 53 -8.74 17.99 1.39
N ALA A 54 -8.88 16.76 1.90
CA ALA A 54 -7.76 15.88 2.19
C ALA A 54 -7.12 15.34 0.89
N ILE A 55 -7.93 14.96 -0.10
CA ILE A 55 -7.45 14.55 -1.43
C ILE A 55 -6.66 15.67 -2.09
N ASP A 56 -7.11 16.91 -2.01
CA ASP A 56 -6.38 18.05 -2.57
C ASP A 56 -5.04 18.29 -1.87
N LYS A 57 -4.98 18.15 -0.55
CA LYS A 57 -3.73 18.28 0.23
C LYS A 57 -2.72 17.18 -0.07
N ALA A 58 -3.19 15.95 -0.30
CA ALA A 58 -2.34 14.81 -0.62
C ALA A 58 -2.15 14.60 -2.13
N TRP A 59 -2.66 15.49 -2.99
CA TRP A 59 -2.68 15.25 -4.43
C TRP A 59 -1.27 15.10 -5.00
N SER A 60 -1.11 14.15 -5.91
CA SER A 60 0.08 13.95 -6.72
C SER A 60 -0.30 13.57 -8.15
N GLU A 61 0.60 13.83 -9.11
CA GLU A 61 0.39 13.39 -10.49
C GLU A 61 0.38 11.86 -10.67
N ALA A 62 0.93 11.12 -9.69
CA ALA A 62 0.87 9.67 -9.62
C ALA A 62 -0.48 9.14 -9.10
N GLY A 63 -1.34 10.01 -8.58
CA GLY A 63 -2.65 9.66 -8.03
C GLY A 63 -2.71 9.70 -6.51
N VAL A 64 -3.84 9.23 -5.96
CA VAL A 64 -4.15 9.20 -4.52
C VAL A 64 -4.80 7.86 -4.14
N ALA A 65 -4.32 7.25 -3.06
CA ALA A 65 -4.98 6.12 -2.42
C ALA A 65 -5.67 6.59 -1.12
N ILE A 66 -6.96 6.29 -0.99
CA ILE A 66 -7.78 6.62 0.16
C ILE A 66 -7.94 5.37 1.01
N LEU A 67 -7.48 5.38 2.26
CA LEU A 67 -7.68 4.28 3.21
C LEU A 67 -8.84 4.62 4.14
N VAL A 68 -9.81 3.72 4.24
CA VAL A 68 -11.05 3.93 5.00
C VAL A 68 -11.22 2.89 6.11
N ASP A 69 -11.88 3.25 7.21
CA ASP A 69 -12.09 2.34 8.36
C ASP A 69 -13.33 1.44 8.26
N LEU A 70 -14.51 2.03 8.08
CA LEU A 70 -15.81 1.39 8.09
C LEU A 70 -16.59 1.77 6.83
N GLY A 71 -17.58 0.96 6.45
CA GLY A 71 -18.30 1.13 5.18
C GLY A 71 -18.93 2.52 4.95
N GLY A 72 -19.34 3.23 6.00
CA GLY A 72 -19.82 4.62 5.84
C GLY A 72 -18.76 5.62 5.37
N ALA A 73 -17.49 5.37 5.69
CA ALA A 73 -16.36 6.16 5.20
C ALA A 73 -16.04 5.85 3.74
N GLU A 74 -16.20 4.59 3.33
CA GLU A 74 -16.06 4.14 1.93
C GLU A 74 -17.06 4.86 1.03
N THR A 75 -18.36 4.78 1.32
CA THR A 75 -19.41 5.41 0.51
C THR A 75 -19.22 6.93 0.38
N ASN A 76 -18.85 7.60 1.47
CA ASN A 76 -18.59 9.04 1.43
C ASN A 76 -17.30 9.39 0.67
N SER A 77 -16.32 8.48 0.63
CA SER A 77 -15.10 8.65 -0.18
C SER A 77 -15.39 8.44 -1.67
N GLU A 78 -16.18 7.44 -2.04
CA GLU A 78 -16.64 7.24 -3.42
C GLU A 78 -17.41 8.47 -3.93
N MET A 79 -18.33 9.01 -3.12
CA MET A 79 -19.05 10.24 -3.45
C MET A 79 -18.10 11.43 -3.62
N ALA A 80 -17.09 11.58 -2.77
CA ALA A 80 -16.07 12.62 -2.92
C ALA A 80 -15.31 12.49 -4.26
N VAL A 81 -14.96 11.26 -4.67
CA VAL A 81 -14.29 10.97 -5.95
C VAL A 81 -15.19 11.30 -7.13
N GLU A 82 -16.48 10.93 -7.07
CA GLU A 82 -17.46 11.28 -8.09
C GLU A 82 -17.61 12.81 -8.25
N MET A 83 -17.65 13.54 -7.14
CA MET A 83 -17.75 15.00 -7.13
C MET A 83 -16.49 15.70 -7.67
N ILE A 84 -15.30 15.10 -7.48
CA ILE A 84 -14.05 15.60 -8.07
C ILE A 84 -14.06 15.46 -9.59
N GLY A 85 -14.56 14.34 -10.11
CA GLY A 85 -14.70 14.09 -11.55
C GLY A 85 -13.39 13.94 -12.33
N GLU A 86 -13.53 13.74 -13.64
CA GLU A 86 -12.39 13.59 -14.55
C GLU A 86 -11.66 14.93 -14.82
N PRO A 87 -10.34 14.92 -15.08
CA PRO A 87 -9.47 13.75 -15.26
C PRO A 87 -8.83 13.26 -13.95
N ARG A 88 -9.30 13.69 -12.77
CA ARG A 88 -8.64 13.31 -11.51
C ARG A 88 -9.19 12.01 -10.94
N ALA A 89 -10.49 11.78 -11.10
CA ALA A 89 -11.20 10.60 -10.57
C ALA A 89 -10.51 9.28 -10.93
N HIS A 90 -10.07 9.07 -12.18
CA HIS A 90 -9.41 7.83 -12.59
C HIS A 90 -8.08 7.53 -11.89
N LYS A 91 -7.47 8.51 -11.20
CA LYS A 91 -6.23 8.35 -10.43
C LYS A 91 -6.46 8.20 -8.93
N ILE A 92 -7.72 8.15 -8.49
CA ILE A 92 -8.07 8.02 -7.08
C ILE A 92 -8.65 6.63 -6.83
N ILE A 93 -8.08 5.92 -5.86
CA ILE A 93 -8.54 4.57 -5.50
C ILE A 93 -8.97 4.59 -4.03
N VAL A 94 -10.18 4.10 -3.77
CA VAL A 94 -10.68 3.86 -2.40
C VAL A 94 -10.31 2.43 -2.00
N CYS A 95 -9.62 2.30 -0.89
CA CYS A 95 -9.11 1.04 -0.35
C CYS A 95 -9.76 0.78 1.00
N ASN A 96 -10.63 -0.23 1.05
CA ASN A 96 -11.16 -0.75 2.29
C ASN A 96 -10.11 -1.67 2.94
N ALA A 97 -9.49 -1.18 4.01
CA ALA A 97 -8.44 -1.90 4.74
C ALA A 97 -8.51 -1.57 6.24
N PRO A 98 -8.02 -2.44 7.14
CA PRO A 98 -7.81 -2.04 8.53
C PRO A 98 -6.97 -0.78 8.57
N ILE A 99 -7.55 0.35 8.99
CA ILE A 99 -7.04 1.66 8.59
C ILE A 99 -5.62 1.93 9.10
N VAL A 100 -5.29 1.49 10.32
CA VAL A 100 -3.96 1.71 10.92
C VAL A 100 -2.93 0.81 10.24
N GLU A 101 -3.13 -0.50 10.31
CA GLU A 101 -2.20 -1.49 9.78
C GLU A 101 -2.09 -1.39 8.27
N GLY A 102 -3.19 -1.18 7.58
CA GLY A 102 -3.26 -1.01 6.13
C GLY A 102 -2.48 0.20 5.65
N THR A 103 -2.59 1.34 6.34
CA THR A 103 -1.84 2.55 5.97
C THR A 103 -0.34 2.38 6.24
N VAL A 104 0.04 1.79 7.38
CA VAL A 104 1.44 1.48 7.69
C VAL A 104 2.00 0.50 6.64
N MET A 105 1.27 -0.54 6.27
CA MET A 105 1.70 -1.52 5.27
C MET A 105 1.77 -0.94 3.85
N ALA A 106 0.89 -0.01 3.49
CA ALA A 106 0.95 0.66 2.19
C ALA A 106 2.26 1.46 2.01
N LEU A 107 2.83 1.94 3.12
CA LEU A 107 4.03 2.76 3.14
C LEU A 107 5.27 1.99 3.59
N TRP A 108 5.09 0.77 4.11
CA TRP A 108 6.14 -0.14 4.50
C TRP A 108 7.11 -0.48 3.36
N PRO A 109 6.71 -0.70 2.10
CA PRO A 109 7.66 -0.95 1.01
C PRO A 109 8.70 0.17 0.87
N LEU A 110 8.34 1.43 1.12
CA LEU A 110 9.31 2.54 1.12
C LEU A 110 10.31 2.38 2.28
N ALA A 111 9.80 2.19 3.51
CA ALA A 111 10.65 2.01 4.70
C ALA A 111 11.54 0.77 4.61
N ALA A 112 11.00 -0.35 4.11
CA ALA A 112 11.72 -1.59 3.87
C ALA A 112 12.79 -1.42 2.79
N TRP A 113 12.52 -0.64 1.75
CA TRP A 113 13.51 -0.31 0.72
C TRP A 113 14.67 0.51 1.29
N THR A 114 14.36 1.54 2.08
CA THR A 114 15.38 2.38 2.74
C THR A 114 16.27 1.56 3.68
N VAL A 115 15.69 0.63 4.44
CA VAL A 115 16.45 -0.30 5.28
C VAL A 115 17.28 -1.27 4.44
N ALA A 116 16.74 -1.79 3.33
CA ALA A 116 17.47 -2.69 2.43
C ALA A 116 18.66 -1.98 1.76
N ASP A 117 18.49 -0.74 1.30
CA ASP A 117 19.57 0.11 0.77
C ASP A 117 20.66 0.38 1.82
N LEU A 118 20.27 0.61 3.08
CA LEU A 118 21.22 0.85 4.17
C LEU A 118 22.04 -0.39 4.54
N VAL A 119 21.42 -1.58 4.49
CA VAL A 119 22.03 -2.85 4.96
C VAL A 119 22.78 -3.58 3.84
N GLN A 120 22.41 -3.37 2.57
CA GLN A 120 23.03 -4.06 1.44
C GLN A 120 24.56 -3.93 1.38
N PRO A 121 25.19 -2.74 1.57
CA PRO A 121 26.64 -2.62 1.50
C PRO A 121 27.38 -3.45 2.56
N VAL A 122 26.71 -3.74 3.68
CA VAL A 122 27.26 -4.53 4.80
C VAL A 122 27.07 -6.03 4.57
N VAL A 123 25.91 -6.44 4.07
CA VAL A 123 25.53 -7.86 3.96
C VAL A 123 25.86 -8.45 2.58
N ALA A 124 25.85 -7.63 1.53
CA ALA A 124 26.15 -8.03 0.16
C ALA A 124 26.96 -6.93 -0.57
N PRO A 125 28.23 -6.71 -0.22
CA PRO A 125 29.05 -5.58 -0.69
C PRO A 125 29.29 -5.55 -2.22
N HIS A 126 29.05 -6.68 -2.89
CA HIS A 126 29.29 -6.86 -4.32
C HIS A 126 27.99 -7.03 -5.12
N ALA A 127 26.83 -6.94 -4.48
CA ALA A 127 25.55 -7.01 -5.16
C ALA A 127 25.27 -5.71 -5.92
N ALA A 128 24.60 -5.82 -7.07
CA ALA A 128 24.12 -4.66 -7.80
C ALA A 128 23.17 -3.82 -6.92
N PRO A 129 23.17 -2.48 -7.03
CA PRO A 129 22.25 -1.62 -6.29
C PRO A 129 20.79 -2.05 -6.48
N LEU A 130 19.99 -1.97 -5.42
CA LEU A 130 18.55 -2.23 -5.53
C LEU A 130 17.92 -1.29 -6.57
N PRO A 131 16.97 -1.78 -7.40
CA PRO A 131 16.28 -0.93 -8.36
C PRO A 131 15.50 0.19 -7.65
N SER A 132 15.27 1.32 -8.31
CA SER A 132 14.42 2.37 -7.74
C SER A 132 12.99 1.87 -7.50
N THR A 133 12.33 2.31 -6.41
CA THR A 133 10.90 2.04 -6.14
C THR A 133 9.95 2.66 -7.19
N THR A 134 10.45 3.56 -8.05
CA THR A 134 9.68 4.14 -9.15
C THR A 134 9.32 3.09 -10.20
N GLY A 135 8.03 2.91 -10.43
CA GLY A 135 7.52 2.01 -11.48
C GLY A 135 7.34 0.56 -11.03
N LEU A 136 7.00 0.34 -9.76
CA LEU A 136 6.71 -0.97 -9.18
C LEU A 136 5.45 -1.58 -9.83
N ALA A 137 5.62 -2.15 -11.02
CA ALA A 137 4.60 -2.96 -11.67
C ALA A 137 4.42 -4.23 -10.84
N TRP A 138 3.17 -4.58 -10.52
CA TRP A 138 2.87 -5.84 -9.86
C TRP A 138 3.42 -6.99 -10.71
N THR A 139 4.43 -7.68 -10.19
CA THR A 139 4.98 -8.90 -10.79
C THR A 139 4.87 -10.04 -9.79
N PRO A 140 4.69 -11.30 -10.25
CA PRO A 140 4.68 -12.46 -9.36
C PRO A 140 5.94 -12.60 -8.49
N ALA A 141 7.05 -11.95 -8.86
CA ALA A 141 8.28 -11.93 -8.08
C ALA A 141 8.18 -11.12 -6.77
N LEU A 142 7.24 -10.18 -6.68
CA LEU A 142 7.01 -9.36 -5.48
C LEU A 142 6.27 -10.13 -4.37
N VAL A 143 5.66 -11.27 -4.70
CA VAL A 143 4.93 -12.09 -3.74
C VAL A 143 5.84 -12.58 -2.62
N ALA A 144 7.05 -13.05 -2.94
CA ALA A 144 7.99 -13.53 -1.91
C ALA A 144 8.44 -12.46 -0.90
N PRO A 145 8.93 -11.26 -1.31
CA PRO A 145 9.30 -10.21 -0.36
C PRO A 145 8.11 -9.62 0.40
N LEU A 146 6.92 -9.50 -0.22
CA LEU A 146 5.71 -9.05 0.47
C LEU A 146 5.23 -10.05 1.52
N LEU A 147 5.29 -11.35 1.21
CA LEU A 147 4.94 -12.41 2.15
C LEU A 147 5.96 -12.53 3.29
N LEU A 148 7.26 -12.35 3.01
CA LEU A 148 8.29 -12.30 4.04
C LEU A 148 8.09 -11.07 4.95
N ALA A 149 7.78 -9.91 4.37
CA ALA A 149 7.45 -8.70 5.13
C ALA A 149 6.21 -8.91 6.02
N ALA A 150 5.16 -9.55 5.49
CA ALA A 150 3.97 -9.91 6.27
C ALA A 150 4.30 -10.88 7.41
N VAL A 151 5.18 -11.86 7.20
CA VAL A 151 5.64 -12.80 8.25
C VAL A 151 6.42 -12.08 9.35
N LEU A 152 7.30 -11.15 8.98
CA LEU A 152 8.11 -10.39 9.94
C LEU A 152 7.29 -9.34 10.71
N ALA A 153 6.31 -8.72 10.06
CA ALA A 153 5.47 -7.69 10.67
C ALA A 153 4.41 -8.24 11.65
N PHE A 154 4.06 -9.53 11.53
CA PHE A 154 3.08 -10.18 12.42
C PHE A 154 3.65 -11.42 13.13
N PRO A 155 4.59 -11.25 14.08
CA PRO A 155 5.14 -12.38 14.85
C PRO A 155 4.10 -13.08 15.75
N LEU A 156 2.94 -12.45 15.98
CA LEU A 156 1.85 -12.95 16.84
C LEU A 156 0.80 -13.83 16.11
N LEU A 157 0.87 -13.98 14.78
CA LEU A 157 -0.08 -14.84 14.02
C LEU A 157 0.24 -16.35 14.10
N GLY A 158 1.29 -16.71 14.84
CA GLY A 158 1.59 -18.08 15.24
C GLY A 158 2.19 -18.98 14.14
N PRO A 159 2.71 -20.17 14.53
CA PRO A 159 3.50 -21.04 13.65
C PRO A 159 2.75 -21.55 12.41
N PHE A 160 1.42 -21.67 12.52
CA PHE A 160 0.57 -22.20 11.44
C PHE A 160 0.53 -21.28 10.22
N LEU A 161 0.47 -19.96 10.42
CA LEU A 161 0.44 -19.03 9.31
C LEU A 161 1.80 -19.01 8.59
N HIS A 162 2.91 -19.12 9.32
CA HIS A 162 4.26 -19.19 8.75
C HIS A 162 4.45 -20.44 7.88
N ILE A 163 3.98 -21.60 8.35
CA ILE A 163 4.02 -22.86 7.56
C ILE A 163 3.16 -22.72 6.30
N LEU A 164 1.96 -22.16 6.42
CA LEU A 164 1.06 -21.96 5.28
C LEU A 164 1.66 -21.00 4.24
N LEU A 165 2.34 -19.94 4.68
CA LEU A 165 3.02 -18.98 3.82
C LEU A 165 4.23 -19.58 3.10
N VAL A 166 5.09 -20.31 3.81
CA VAL A 166 6.24 -20.98 3.19
C VAL A 166 5.78 -22.03 2.17
N ALA A 167 4.74 -22.81 2.52
CA ALA A 167 4.13 -23.75 1.59
C ALA A 167 3.49 -23.04 0.38
N GLY A 168 2.80 -21.93 0.60
CA GLY A 168 2.19 -21.11 -0.44
C GLY A 168 3.22 -20.52 -1.42
N VAL A 169 4.33 -19.97 -0.90
CA VAL A 169 5.43 -19.45 -1.73
C VAL A 169 6.02 -20.54 -2.61
N GLU A 170 6.25 -21.74 -2.07
CA GLU A 170 6.80 -22.85 -2.85
C GLU A 170 5.84 -23.36 -3.92
N VAL A 171 4.53 -23.40 -3.63
CA VAL A 171 3.49 -23.77 -4.60
C VAL A 171 3.41 -22.73 -5.72
N VAL A 172 3.38 -21.45 -5.38
CA VAL A 172 3.34 -20.34 -6.36
C VAL A 172 4.61 -20.32 -7.20
N ARG A 173 5.79 -20.48 -6.59
CA ARG A 173 7.07 -20.59 -7.30
C ARG A 173 7.08 -21.73 -8.31
N ARG A 174 6.58 -22.90 -7.93
CA ARG A 174 6.46 -24.07 -8.82
C ARG A 174 5.46 -23.85 -9.95
N LEU A 175 4.35 -23.19 -9.67
CA LEU A 175 3.34 -22.85 -10.67
C LEU A 175 3.90 -21.88 -11.71
N ILE A 176 4.59 -20.83 -11.27
CA ILE A 176 5.25 -19.86 -12.14
C ILE A 176 6.34 -20.55 -12.97
N ALA A 177 7.18 -21.38 -12.35
CA ALA A 177 8.21 -22.13 -13.08
C ALA A 177 7.62 -23.05 -14.16
N ARG A 178 6.47 -23.68 -13.88
CA ARG A 178 5.73 -24.49 -14.88
C ARG A 178 5.13 -23.66 -16.00
N ILE A 179 4.58 -22.48 -15.69
CA ILE A 179 4.05 -21.56 -16.71
C ILE A 179 5.16 -21.06 -17.63
N ILE A 180 6.31 -20.69 -17.07
CA ILE A 180 7.49 -20.24 -17.84
C ILE A 180 8.06 -21.40 -18.67
N ALA A 181 8.11 -22.62 -18.13
CA ALA A 181 8.57 -23.80 -18.86
C ALA A 181 7.61 -24.21 -19.98
N GLY A 182 6.29 -24.14 -19.74
CA GLY A 182 5.26 -24.44 -20.74
C GLY A 182 5.19 -23.41 -21.88
N ALA A 183 5.64 -22.18 -21.65
CA ALA A 183 5.76 -21.15 -22.68
C ALA A 183 7.00 -21.32 -23.59
N ARG A 184 7.86 -22.33 -23.35
CA ARG A 184 9.12 -22.56 -24.08
C ARG A 184 9.12 -23.75 -25.04
N GLU A 185 8.00 -24.47 -25.22
CA GLU A 185 7.91 -25.46 -26.30
C GLU A 185 7.33 -24.81 -27.57
N PRO A 186 8.15 -24.55 -28.61
CA PRO A 186 7.61 -24.25 -29.92
C PRO A 186 6.94 -25.51 -30.48
N GLU A 187 5.77 -25.34 -31.09
CA GLU A 187 5.10 -26.38 -31.87
C GLU A 187 6.11 -27.04 -32.82
N ALA A 188 6.47 -28.29 -32.53
CA ALA A 188 7.07 -29.17 -33.53
C ALA A 188 5.98 -29.54 -34.53
N ILE A 189 5.76 -28.64 -35.50
CA ILE A 189 4.98 -28.90 -36.70
C ILE A 189 5.86 -29.76 -37.62
N VAL A 190 5.38 -30.99 -37.83
CA VAL A 190 5.54 -31.92 -38.97
C VAL A 190 6.74 -31.72 -39.89
#